data_AF-A0A5P9EUI2-F1
#
_entry.id   AF-A0A5P9EUI2-F1
#
_cell.length_a   1.000
_cell.length_b   1.000
_cell.length_c   1.000
_cell.angle_alpha   90.00
_cell.angle_beta   90.00
_cell.angle_gamma   90.00
#
_symmetry.space_group_name_H-M   'P 1'
#
loop_
_entity.id
_entity.type
_entity.pdbx_description
1 polymer ?
#
loop_
_entity_poly.entity_id
_entity_poly.type
_entity_poly.pdbx_seq_one_letter_code
_entity_poly.pdbx_strand_id
1 'polypeptide(L)'
;MQKNRLKRMPKSVHKPIQAILKAVKKELEGVDKQLDKLVNSVAEWRQKRDLLLSAKGVGNVLAYTLMSELPEMCDIVYARFCLFL
;
A
#
# COMPACT_ATOMS: atom_id res chain seq x y z
N MET A 1 14.51 9.77 2.23
CA MET A 1 15.47 10.88 2.01
C MET A 1 15.42 12.00 3.06
N GLN A 2 14.27 12.55 3.45
CA GLN A 2 14.17 13.66 4.45
C GLN A 2 14.72 13.32 5.86
N LYS A 3 14.60 12.06 6.31
CA LYS A 3 15.16 11.60 7.60
C LYS A 3 16.69 11.77 7.72
N ASN A 4 17.42 11.63 6.61
CA ASN A 4 18.88 11.81 6.58
C ASN A 4 19.28 13.30 6.62
N ARG A 5 18.39 14.19 6.19
CA ARG A 5 18.58 15.65 6.27
C ARG A 5 18.31 16.19 7.66
N LEU A 6 17.35 15.61 8.38
CA LEU A 6 17.02 16.00 9.76
C LEU A 6 18.23 15.88 10.70
N LYS A 7 19.05 14.81 10.58
CA LYS A 7 20.27 14.63 11.38
C LYS A 7 21.35 15.70 11.14
N ARG A 8 21.31 16.41 10.01
CA ARG A 8 22.34 17.36 9.57
C ARG A 8 21.94 18.83 9.75
N MET A 9 20.70 19.09 10.14
CA MET A 9 20.13 20.44 10.27
C MET A 9 20.06 20.92 11.73
N PRO A 10 20.13 22.24 11.98
CA PRO A 10 20.05 22.81 13.32
C PRO A 10 18.71 22.50 14.01
N LYS A 11 18.73 22.32 15.34
CA LYS A 11 17.57 21.83 16.12
C LYS A 11 16.30 22.71 16.01
N SER A 12 16.46 23.99 15.66
CA SER A 12 15.37 24.96 15.45
C SER A 12 14.36 24.51 14.38
N VAL A 13 14.84 23.92 13.28
CA VAL A 13 14.00 23.55 12.12
C VAL A 13 13.44 22.13 12.20
N HIS A 14 13.77 21.35 13.24
CA HIS A 14 13.29 19.97 13.38
C HIS A 14 11.79 19.91 13.66
N LYS A 15 11.28 20.78 14.54
CA LYS A 15 9.85 20.86 14.88
C LYS A 15 8.95 21.08 13.66
N PRO A 16 9.16 22.12 12.81
CA PRO A 16 8.31 22.34 11.65
C PRO A 16 8.38 21.20 10.64
N ILE A 17 9.57 20.61 10.42
CA ILE A 17 9.72 19.47 9.48
C ILE A 17 9.00 18.22 10.00
N GLN A 18 9.10 17.94 11.30
CA GLN A 18 8.37 16.82 11.91
C GLN A 18 6.85 17.04 11.83
N ALA A 19 6.37 18.28 12.02
CA ALA A 19 4.96 18.60 11.87
C ALA A 19 4.46 18.35 10.45
N ILE A 20 5.21 18.79 9.43
CA ILE A 20 4.88 18.53 8.02
C ILE A 20 4.91 17.03 7.71
N LEU A 21 5.94 16.31 8.16
CA LEU A 21 6.01 14.85 7.99
C LEU A 21 4.83 14.14 8.65
N LYS A 22 4.36 14.61 9.80
CA LYS A 22 3.19 14.06 10.49
C LYS A 22 1.91 14.35 9.71
N ALA A 23 1.75 15.56 9.20
CA ALA A 23 0.60 15.94 8.38
C ALA A 23 0.53 15.08 7.10
N VAL A 24 1.62 14.97 6.35
CA VAL A 24 1.67 14.17 5.12
C VAL A 24 1.38 12.69 5.40
N LYS A 25 1.91 12.13 6.49
CA LYS A 25 1.59 10.75 6.89
C LYS A 25 0.11 10.57 7.22
N LYS A 26 -0.50 11.53 7.92
CA LYS A 26 -1.92 11.49 8.26
C LYS A 26 -2.82 11.56 7.02
N GLU A 27 -2.46 12.41 6.07
CA GLU A 27 -3.13 12.48 4.76
C GLU A 27 -3.03 11.14 4.03
N LEU A 28 -1.82 10.54 4.00
CA LEU A 28 -1.60 9.23 3.38
C LEU A 28 -2.46 8.14 4.02
N GLU A 29 -2.50 8.07 5.36
CA GLU A 29 -3.38 7.13 6.09
C GLU A 29 -4.87 7.36 5.78
N GLY A 30 -5.27 8.60 5.50
CA GLY A 30 -6.63 8.95 5.08
C GLY A 30 -6.96 8.38 3.70
N VAL A 31 -6.07 8.59 2.73
CA VAL A 31 -6.19 8.08 1.37
C VAL A 31 -6.18 6.55 1.35
N ASP A 32 -5.27 5.91 2.10
CA ASP A 32 -5.20 4.45 2.20
C ASP A 32 -6.52 3.87 2.73
N LYS A 33 -7.14 4.49 3.74
CA LYS A 33 -8.45 4.05 4.26
C LYS A 33 -9.58 4.22 3.25
N GLN A 34 -9.57 5.30 2.47
CA GLN A 34 -10.55 5.50 1.41
C GLN A 34 -10.39 4.45 0.31
N LEU A 35 -9.14 4.16 -0.06
CA LEU A 35 -8.81 3.13 -1.04
C LEU A 35 -9.26 1.74 -0.55
N ASP A 36 -8.93 1.38 0.69
CA ASP A 36 -9.38 0.13 1.31
C ASP A 36 -10.91 0.01 1.31
N LYS A 37 -11.63 1.10 1.59
CA LYS A 37 -13.09 1.11 1.57
C LYS A 37 -13.65 0.87 0.17
N LEU A 38 -13.06 1.48 -0.85
CA LEU A 38 -13.45 1.30 -2.25
C LEU A 38 -13.15 -0.13 -2.74
N VAL A 39 -11.96 -0.65 -2.46
CA VAL A 39 -11.59 -2.03 -2.80
C VAL A 39 -12.51 -3.03 -2.11
N ASN A 40 -12.84 -2.83 -0.83
CA ASN A 40 -13.75 -3.72 -0.11
C ASN A 40 -15.21 -3.63 -0.58
N SER A 41 -15.59 -2.54 -1.26
CA SER A 41 -16.95 -2.39 -1.81
C SER A 41 -17.18 -3.23 -3.07
N VAL A 42 -16.11 -3.60 -3.78
CA VAL A 42 -16.19 -4.42 -4.99
C VAL A 42 -15.70 -5.83 -4.67
N ALA A 43 -16.62 -6.81 -4.73
CA ALA A 43 -16.34 -8.19 -4.34
C ALA A 43 -15.17 -8.82 -5.14
N GLU A 44 -15.11 -8.57 -6.44
CA GLU A 44 -14.03 -9.05 -7.31
C GLU A 44 -12.65 -8.49 -6.90
N TRP A 45 -12.61 -7.22 -6.51
CA TRP A 45 -11.36 -6.55 -6.11
C TRP A 45 -10.88 -7.04 -4.76
N ARG A 46 -11.81 -7.24 -3.82
CA ARG A 46 -11.52 -7.89 -2.55
C ARG A 46 -10.94 -9.28 -2.74
N GLN A 47 -11.53 -10.10 -3.61
CA GLN A 47 -11.08 -11.46 -3.85
C GLN A 47 -9.69 -11.50 -4.51
N LYS A 48 -9.45 -10.64 -5.50
CA LYS A 48 -8.14 -10.44 -6.14
C LYS A 48 -7.07 -9.97 -5.14
N ARG A 49 -7.42 -9.03 -4.26
CA ARG A 49 -6.54 -8.52 -3.20
C ARG A 49 -6.20 -9.61 -2.18
N ASP A 50 -7.18 -10.36 -1.70
CA ASP A 50 -6.98 -11.45 -0.73
C ASP A 50 -6.08 -12.56 -1.31
N LEU A 51 -6.23 -12.85 -2.60
CA LEU A 51 -5.39 -13.81 -3.31
C LEU A 51 -3.95 -13.31 -3.48
N LEU A 52 -3.74 -12.04 -3.82
CA LEU A 52 -2.39 -11.45 -3.85
C LEU A 52 -1.74 -11.43 -2.47
N LEU A 53 -2.49 -11.15 -1.41
CA LEU A 53 -1.99 -11.20 -0.02
C LEU A 53 -1.65 -12.61 0.46
N SER A 54 -2.22 -13.65 -0.15
CA SER A 54 -1.85 -15.04 0.13
C SER A 54 -0.41 -15.36 -0.30
N ALA A 55 0.15 -14.61 -1.26
CA ALA A 55 1.54 -14.75 -1.67
C ALA A 55 2.51 -14.19 -0.62
N LYS A 56 3.44 -15.03 -0.16
CA LYS A 56 4.45 -14.67 0.83
C LYS A 56 5.30 -13.49 0.34
N GLY A 57 5.18 -12.34 1.01
CA GLY A 57 5.95 -11.13 0.71
C GLY A 57 5.15 -10.01 0.02
N VAL A 58 3.87 -10.23 -0.30
CA VAL A 58 2.98 -9.19 -0.83
C VAL A 58 2.23 -8.51 0.31
N GLY A 59 2.40 -7.19 0.44
CA GLY A 59 1.61 -6.34 1.34
C GLY A 59 0.57 -5.54 0.56
N ASN A 60 -0.38 -4.91 1.28
CA ASN A 60 -1.50 -4.17 0.67
C ASN A 60 -1.08 -3.19 -0.43
N VAL A 61 -0.01 -2.43 -0.21
CA VAL A 61 0.48 -1.45 -1.20
C VAL A 61 0.91 -2.12 -2.50
N LEU A 62 1.66 -3.23 -2.41
CA LEU A 62 2.10 -3.99 -3.59
C LEU A 62 0.93 -4.68 -4.27
N ALA A 63 -0.05 -5.18 -3.50
CA ALA A 63 -1.26 -5.74 -4.06
C ALA A 63 -2.03 -4.69 -4.89
N TYR A 64 -2.19 -3.47 -4.38
CA TYR A 64 -2.84 -2.38 -5.11
C TYR A 64 -2.07 -1.94 -6.36
N THR A 65 -0.75 -1.85 -6.28
CA THR A 65 0.09 -1.58 -7.46
C THR A 65 -0.06 -2.67 -8.52
N LEU A 66 0.00 -3.95 -8.14
CA LEU A 66 -0.15 -5.08 -9.04
C LEU A 66 -1.55 -5.11 -9.69
N MET A 67 -2.60 -4.84 -8.92
CA MET A 67 -3.97 -4.73 -9.46
C MET A 67 -4.12 -3.60 -10.47
N SER A 68 -3.32 -2.53 -10.35
CA SER A 68 -3.36 -1.38 -11.26
C SER A 68 -2.46 -1.56 -12.49
N GLU A 69 -1.29 -2.18 -12.36
CA GLU A 69 -0.27 -2.26 -13.43
C GLU A 69 -0.33 -3.58 -14.22
N LEU A 70 -0.67 -4.71 -13.59
CA LEU A 70 -0.69 -6.03 -14.23
C LEU A 70 -1.87 -6.87 -13.74
N PRO A 71 -3.09 -6.59 -14.22
CA PRO A 71 -4.27 -7.40 -13.88
C PRO A 71 -4.11 -8.87 -14.33
N GLU A 72 -3.31 -9.16 -15.36
CA GLU A 72 -3.07 -10.52 -15.86
C GLU A 72 -2.28 -11.41 -14.88
N MET A 73 -1.45 -10.83 -14.00
CA MET A 73 -0.73 -11.61 -12.99
C MET A 73 -1.65 -12.13 -11.89
N CYS A 74 -2.78 -11.45 -11.63
CA CYS A 74 -3.79 -11.95 -10.71
C CYS A 74 -4.32 -13.32 -11.17
N ASP A 75 -4.56 -13.48 -12.47
CA ASP A 75 -5.11 -14.72 -13.03
C ASP A 75 -4.13 -15.89 -12.93
N ILE A 76 -2.82 -15.63 -13.02
CA ILE A 76 -1.77 -16.65 -12.86
C ILE A 76 -1.68 -17.13 -11.39
N VAL A 77 -1.81 -16.22 -10.43
CA VAL A 77 -1.87 -16.60 -9.00
C VAL A 77 -3.15 -17.39 -8.72
N TYR A 78 -4.28 -17.05 -9.35
CA TYR A 78 -5.54 -17.81 -9.27
C TYR A 78 -5.34 -19.22 -9.83
N ALA A 79 -4.70 -19.36 -11.00
CA ALA A 79 -4.45 -20.66 -11.62
C ALA A 79 -3.58 -21.56 -10.74
N ARG A 80 -2.53 -21.00 -10.11
CA ARG A 80 -1.67 -21.74 -9.17
C ARG A 80 -2.44 -22.20 -7.92
N PHE A 81 -3.39 -21.40 -7.44
CA PHE A 81 -4.22 -21.73 -6.26
C PHE A 81 -5.31 -22.75 -6.61
N CYS A 82 -5.92 -22.65 -7.79
CA CYS A 82 -6.88 -23.63 -8.32
C CYS A 82 -6.24 -24.98 -8.67
N LEU A 83 -4.93 -25.02 -9.01
CA LEU A 83 -4.23 -26.28 -9.30
C LEU A 83 -3.85 -27.07 -8.03
N PHE A 84 -4.03 -26.48 -6.84
CA PHE A 84 -3.69 -27.08 -5.54
C PHE A 84 -4.92 -27.48 -4.70
N LEU A 85 -6.13 -27.30 -5.26
CA LEU A 85 -7.42 -27.74 -4.73
C LEU A 85 -8.01 -28.81 -5.66
#